data_AF-A0A3B0S793-F1
#
_entry.id   AF-A0A3B0S793-F1
#
_cell.length_a   1.000
_cell.length_b   1.000
_cell.length_c   1.000
_cell.angle_alpha   90.00
_cell.angle_beta   90.00
_cell.angle_gamma   90.00
#
_symmetry.space_group_name_H-M   'P 1'
#
loop_
_entity.id
_entity.type
_entity.pdbx_description
1 polymer ?
#
loop_
_entity_poly.entity_id
_entity_poly.type
_entity_poly.pdbx_seq_one_letter_code
_entity_poly.pdbx_strand_id
1 'polypeptide(L)'
;MSASAVNIGAGDALGSADAAVVVTADTGSVALNVVLLWCETDSNAICINPAVAASTAINTIIGDAAKTFSVFAFDQTSGAGIPLDAANSRVFLRFKSAGGINYSVTSAAITVQ
;
A
#
# COMPACT_ATOMS: atom_id res chain seq x y z
N MET A 1 -4.39 -6.96 -7.09
CA MET A 1 -5.23 -6.22 -6.13
C MET A 1 -4.88 -4.75 -6.25
N SER A 2 -5.85 -3.86 -6.39
CA SER A 2 -5.63 -2.42 -6.33
C SER A 2 -6.08 -1.89 -4.96
N ALA A 3 -5.26 -1.04 -4.36
CA ALA A 3 -5.62 -0.31 -3.16
C ALA A 3 -5.79 1.17 -3.53
N SER A 4 -6.94 1.73 -3.14
CA SER A 4 -7.20 3.16 -3.29
C SER A 4 -6.71 3.91 -2.06
N ALA A 5 -5.95 4.99 -2.28
CA ALA A 5 -5.68 5.95 -1.23
C ALA A 5 -6.97 6.76 -0.97
N VAL A 6 -7.49 6.70 0.26
CA VAL A 6 -8.46 7.70 0.70
C VAL A 6 -7.71 9.02 0.82
N ASN A 7 -8.20 10.06 0.15
CA ASN A 7 -7.58 11.37 0.17
C ASN A 7 -7.68 11.98 1.58
N ILE A 8 -6.65 11.79 2.39
CA ILE A 8 -6.50 12.39 3.71
C ILE A 8 -5.29 13.33 3.61
N GLY A 9 -5.51 14.51 3.04
CA GLY A 9 -4.45 15.47 2.75
C GLY A 9 -4.89 16.66 1.90
N ALA A 10 -5.93 16.49 1.07
CA ALA A 10 -6.53 17.55 0.26
C ALA A 10 -7.42 18.52 1.06
N GLY A 11 -6.94 19.01 2.21
CA GLY A 11 -7.57 20.13 2.91
C GLY A 11 -8.72 19.82 3.86
N ASP A 12 -9.15 20.89 4.51
CA ASP A 12 -10.34 20.96 5.35
C ASP A 12 -11.40 21.89 4.70
N ALA A 13 -12.41 22.30 5.47
CA ALA A 13 -13.46 23.22 5.00
C ALA A 13 -12.94 24.59 4.51
N LEU A 14 -11.66 24.92 4.73
CA LEU A 14 -11.02 26.18 4.39
C LEU A 14 -10.15 26.10 3.12
N GLY A 15 -9.86 24.90 2.60
CA GLY A 15 -9.20 24.71 1.31
C GLY A 15 -8.35 23.45 1.20
N SER A 16 -8.25 22.93 -0.02
CA SER A 16 -7.43 21.77 -0.42
C SER A 16 -6.08 22.16 -0.99
N ALA A 17 -5.02 21.45 -0.60
CA ALA A 17 -3.69 21.54 -1.21
C ALA A 17 -3.08 20.15 -1.39
N ASP A 18 -2.14 20.05 -2.33
CA ASP A 18 -1.35 18.85 -2.57
C ASP A 18 -0.57 18.44 -1.31
N ALA A 19 -0.66 17.17 -0.93
CA ALA A 19 0.04 16.61 0.22
C ALA A 19 1.22 15.74 -0.22
N ALA A 20 2.41 16.03 0.32
CA ALA A 20 3.54 15.12 0.23
C ALA A 20 3.29 13.91 1.14
N VAL A 21 3.31 12.71 0.56
CA VAL A 21 2.98 11.45 1.24
C VAL A 21 4.10 10.43 1.02
N VAL A 22 4.51 9.79 2.09
CA VAL A 22 5.38 8.61 2.10
C VAL A 22 4.51 7.38 2.23
N VAL A 23 4.50 6.53 1.21
CA VAL A 23 3.71 5.29 1.20
C VAL A 23 4.63 4.11 1.51
N THR A 24 4.15 3.17 2.33
CA THR A 24 4.86 1.91 2.64
C THR A 24 3.90 0.72 2.60
N ALA A 25 4.41 -0.47 2.26
CA ALA A 25 3.67 -1.73 2.30
C ALA A 25 4.27 -2.69 3.35
N ASP A 26 3.44 -3.31 4.19
CA ASP A 26 3.87 -4.30 5.20
C ASP A 26 2.76 -5.30 5.55
N THR A 27 3.09 -6.36 6.30
CA THR A 27 2.13 -7.35 6.81
C THR A 27 1.68 -7.04 8.26
N GLY A 28 1.88 -5.80 8.70
CA GLY A 28 1.61 -5.39 10.08
C GLY A 28 2.54 -6.07 11.07
N SER A 29 1.98 -6.50 12.20
CA SER A 29 2.71 -7.24 13.25
C SER A 29 2.78 -8.75 12.98
N VAL A 30 2.09 -9.25 11.95
CA VAL A 30 2.09 -10.68 11.60
C VAL A 30 3.20 -10.92 10.60
N ALA A 31 4.18 -11.76 10.97
CA ALA A 31 5.23 -12.19 10.07
C ALA A 31 4.70 -13.29 9.14
N LEU A 32 4.10 -12.88 8.01
CA LEU A 32 3.68 -13.79 6.96
C LEU A 32 4.91 -14.16 6.10
N ASN A 33 5.03 -15.43 5.74
CA ASN A 33 6.07 -15.90 4.82
C ASN A 33 5.70 -15.54 3.37
N VAL A 34 5.74 -14.24 3.07
CA VAL A 34 5.54 -13.68 1.72
C VAL A 34 6.66 -12.72 1.35
N VAL A 35 6.99 -12.66 0.07
CA VAL A 35 7.69 -11.51 -0.51
C VAL A 35 6.64 -10.56 -1.07
N LEU A 36 6.73 -9.28 -0.73
CA LEU A 36 5.89 -8.23 -1.31
C LEU A 36 6.71 -7.36 -2.26
N LEU A 37 6.23 -7.24 -3.49
CA LEU A 37 6.62 -6.19 -4.42
C LEU A 37 5.45 -5.23 -4.62
N TRP A 38 5.70 -3.95 -4.83
CA TRP A 38 4.62 -2.98 -5.00
C TRP A 38 5.05 -1.74 -5.78
N CYS A 39 4.07 -1.01 -6.32
CA CYS A 39 4.28 0.18 -7.14
C CYS A 39 3.06 1.12 -7.07
N GLU A 40 3.28 2.40 -7.37
CA GLU A 40 2.21 3.32 -7.80
C GLU A 40 1.82 2.99 -9.25
N THR A 41 0.52 2.94 -9.54
CA THR A 41 -0.02 2.61 -10.86
C THR A 41 -0.70 3.79 -11.55
N ASP A 42 -0.63 3.81 -12.87
CA ASP A 42 -1.37 4.74 -13.72
C ASP A 42 -2.86 4.36 -13.85
N SER A 43 -3.61 5.11 -14.65
CA SER A 43 -5.04 4.85 -14.89
C SER A 43 -5.33 3.54 -15.63
N ASN A 44 -4.32 2.91 -16.24
CA ASN A 44 -4.42 1.60 -16.89
C ASN A 44 -3.97 0.45 -15.97
N ALA A 45 -3.75 0.74 -14.68
CA ALA A 45 -3.22 -0.21 -13.69
C ALA A 45 -1.80 -0.71 -14.01
N ILE A 46 -1.01 0.08 -14.74
CA ILE A 46 0.39 -0.23 -15.05
C ILE A 46 1.27 0.49 -14.04
N CYS A 47 2.30 -0.18 -13.51
CA CYS A 47 3.27 0.46 -12.62
C CYS A 47 3.98 1.63 -13.34
N ILE A 48 3.93 2.83 -12.76
CA ILE A 48 4.56 4.04 -13.32
C ILE A 48 6.09 3.91 -13.28
N ASN A 49 6.60 3.24 -12.24
CA ASN A 49 8.00 2.86 -12.07
C ASN A 49 8.09 1.36 -11.78
N PRO A 50 9.25 0.69 -11.99
CA PRO A 50 9.41 -0.70 -11.60
C PRO A 50 8.99 -0.97 -10.15
N ALA A 51 8.35 -2.11 -9.90
CA ALA A 51 7.93 -2.48 -8.55
C ALA A 51 9.13 -2.63 -7.62
N VAL A 52 8.98 -2.18 -6.38
CA VAL A 52 10.01 -2.18 -5.35
C VAL A 52 9.64 -3.16 -4.23
N ALA A 53 10.63 -3.58 -3.45
CA ALA A 53 10.39 -4.39 -2.25
C ALA A 53 9.60 -3.59 -1.20
N ALA A 54 8.83 -4.29 -0.34
CA ALA A 54 8.04 -3.67 0.75
C ALA A 54 8.86 -2.76 1.68
N SER A 55 10.15 -3.03 1.87
CA SER A 55 11.06 -2.20 2.68
C SER A 55 11.37 -0.84 2.06
N THR A 56 11.11 -0.66 0.76
CA THR A 56 11.34 0.60 0.04
C THR A 56 10.07 1.43 0.06
N ALA A 57 10.14 2.63 0.63
CA ALA A 57 9.04 3.59 0.60
C ALA A 57 8.90 4.26 -0.78
N ILE A 58 7.67 4.59 -1.17
CA ILE A 58 7.38 5.42 -2.35
C ILE A 58 6.95 6.80 -1.87
N ASN A 59 7.70 7.83 -2.27
CA ASN A 59 7.31 9.22 -2.05
C ASN A 59 6.42 9.67 -3.20
N THR A 60 5.26 10.22 -2.89
CA THR A 60 4.30 10.71 -3.88
C THR A 60 3.67 12.02 -3.41
N ILE A 61 2.93 12.65 -4.31
CA ILE A 61 2.10 13.81 -4.02
C ILE A 61 0.66 13.40 -4.31
N ILE A 62 -0.20 13.53 -3.30
CA ILE A 62 -1.63 13.27 -3.42
C ILE A 62 -2.35 14.62 -3.40
N GLY A 63 -2.94 14.97 -4.54
CA GLY A 63 -3.73 16.19 -4.74
C GLY A 63 -5.23 15.89 -4.82
N ASP A 64 -5.92 16.48 -5.78
CA ASP A 64 -7.34 16.26 -6.06
C ASP A 64 -7.64 14.94 -6.81
N ALA A 65 -6.63 14.37 -7.48
CA ALA A 65 -6.72 13.10 -8.17
C ALA A 65 -6.32 11.91 -7.28
N ALA A 66 -7.08 10.83 -7.37
CA ALA A 66 -6.76 9.59 -6.67
C ALA A 66 -5.44 8.99 -7.19
N LYS A 67 -4.59 8.55 -6.25
CA LYS A 67 -3.42 7.72 -6.52
C LYS A 67 -3.78 6.26 -6.27
N THR A 68 -3.33 5.38 -7.15
CA THR A 68 -3.59 3.95 -7.05
C THR A 68 -2.29 3.19 -6.87
N PHE A 69 -2.35 2.12 -6.10
CA PHE A 69 -1.20 1.28 -5.79
C PHE A 69 -1.57 -0.18 -6.02
N SER A 70 -0.61 -0.94 -6.55
CA SER A 70 -0.71 -2.38 -6.68
C SER A 70 0.34 -3.05 -5.80
N VAL A 71 -0.09 -4.09 -5.09
CA VAL A 71 0.80 -4.96 -4.30
C VAL A 71 0.74 -6.38 -4.85
N PHE A 72 1.90 -6.95 -5.06
CA PHE A 72 2.15 -8.30 -5.55
C PHE A 72 2.73 -9.11 -4.40
N ALA A 73 1.98 -10.10 -3.93
CA ALA A 73 2.40 -11.02 -2.88
C ALA A 73 2.83 -12.35 -3.50
N PHE A 74 4.03 -12.80 -3.15
CA PHE A 74 4.61 -14.06 -3.60
C PHE A 74 4.79 -14.99 -2.41
N ASP A 75 4.27 -16.22 -2.52
CA ASP A 75 4.45 -17.26 -1.50
C ASP A 75 5.94 -17.57 -1.27
N GLN A 76 6.33 -17.75 -0.01
CA GLN A 76 7.66 -18.21 0.40
C GLN A 76 7.60 -19.50 1.23
N THR A 77 6.43 -20.12 1.34
CA THR A 77 6.22 -21.33 2.14
C THR A 77 6.53 -22.62 1.38
N SER A 78 7.08 -22.53 0.17
CA SER A 78 7.34 -23.68 -0.71
C SER A 78 6.06 -24.48 -1.05
N GLY A 79 4.93 -23.78 -1.24
CA GLY A 79 3.66 -24.40 -1.60
C GLY A 79 2.80 -24.88 -0.42
N ALA A 80 3.20 -24.65 0.84
CA ALA A 80 2.30 -24.86 1.97
C ALA A 80 1.17 -23.81 2.03
N GLY A 81 1.37 -22.67 1.35
CA GLY A 81 0.43 -21.57 1.23
C GLY A 81 0.27 -20.74 2.51
N ILE A 82 -0.62 -19.76 2.42
CA ILE A 82 -1.12 -18.95 3.54
C ILE A 82 -2.62 -19.13 3.61
N PRO A 83 -3.15 -19.72 4.69
CA PRO A 83 -4.59 -19.86 4.88
C PRO A 83 -5.31 -18.51 4.82
N LEU A 84 -6.53 -18.53 4.29
CA LEU A 84 -7.41 -17.36 4.33
C LEU A 84 -7.84 -17.09 5.77
N ASP A 85 -7.12 -16.18 6.41
CA ASP A 85 -7.45 -15.60 7.71
C ASP A 85 -7.59 -14.09 7.53
N ALA A 86 -8.79 -13.62 7.22
CA ALA A 86 -9.01 -12.22 6.89
C ALA A 86 -8.73 -11.27 8.06
N ALA A 87 -8.73 -11.76 9.31
CA ALA A 87 -8.43 -10.93 10.47
C ALA A 87 -6.91 -10.67 10.59
N ASN A 88 -6.08 -11.67 10.27
CA ASN A 88 -4.65 -11.63 10.57
C ASN A 88 -3.75 -11.63 9.33
N SER A 89 -4.10 -12.38 8.28
CA SER A 89 -3.33 -12.48 7.04
C SER A 89 -3.65 -11.31 6.13
N ARG A 90 -3.02 -10.15 6.38
CA ARG A 90 -3.31 -8.91 5.65
C ARG A 90 -2.05 -8.22 5.15
N VAL A 91 -2.16 -7.55 4.01
CA VAL A 91 -1.19 -6.57 3.54
C VAL A 91 -1.75 -5.18 3.81
N PHE A 92 -0.96 -4.35 4.48
CA PHE A 92 -1.26 -2.97 4.79
C PHE A 92 -0.50 -2.04 3.85
N LEU A 93 -1.19 -1.07 3.29
CA LEU A 93 -0.59 0.13 2.70
C LEU A 93 -0.82 1.30 3.64
N ARG A 94 0.28 1.94 4.03
CA ARG A 94 0.28 3.06 4.98
C ARG A 94 0.68 4.32 4.25
N PHE A 95 -0.11 5.36 4.41
CA PHE A 95 0.11 6.69 3.86
C PHE A 95 0.54 7.59 5.02
N LYS A 96 1.77 8.09 4.98
CA LYS A 96 2.40 8.81 6.09
C LYS A 96 2.90 10.19 5.66
N SER A 97 2.99 11.08 6.63
CA SER A 97 3.85 12.27 6.51
C SER A 97 5.34 11.88 6.42
N ALA A 98 6.20 12.81 6.02
CA ALA A 98 7.65 12.64 6.10
C ALA A 98 8.16 12.36 7.54
N GLY A 99 7.43 12.80 8.56
CA GLY A 99 7.73 12.52 9.97
C GLY A 99 7.21 11.17 10.48
N GLY A 100 6.61 10.34 9.63
CA GLY A 100 6.15 8.99 9.98
C GLY A 100 4.74 8.92 10.57
N ILE A 101 4.05 10.05 10.78
CA ILE A 101 2.65 10.09 11.22
C ILE A 101 1.76 9.50 10.11
N ASN A 102 0.94 8.51 10.42
CA ASN A 102 -0.02 7.96 9.47
C ASN A 102 -1.15 8.96 9.21
N TYR A 103 -1.36 9.30 7.94
CA TYR A 103 -2.58 9.97 7.47
C TYR A 103 -3.70 8.96 7.25
N SER A 104 -3.38 7.81 6.64
CA SER A 104 -4.34 6.75 6.32
C SER A 104 -3.68 5.38 6.30
N VAL A 105 -4.46 4.34 6.55
CA VAL A 105 -4.05 2.94 6.37
C VAL A 105 -5.19 2.19 5.69
N THR A 106 -4.86 1.49 4.61
CA THR A 106 -5.76 0.54 3.95
C THR A 106 -5.15 -0.85 4.01
N SER A 107 -5.98 -1.88 3.95
CA SER A 107 -5.47 -3.26 3.94
C SER A 107 -6.39 -4.22 3.20
N ALA A 108 -5.77 -5.23 2.60
CA ALA A 108 -6.46 -6.37 1.99
C ALA A 108 -6.07 -7.65 2.71
N ALA A 109 -7.05 -8.51 2.98
CA ALA A 109 -6.77 -9.89 3.36
C ALA A 109 -6.11 -10.62 2.19
N ILE A 110 -5.13 -11.45 2.49
CA ILE A 110 -4.41 -12.24 1.50
C ILE A 110 -4.44 -13.72 1.85
N THR A 111 -4.42 -14.53 0.80
CA THR A 111 -4.18 -15.97 0.83
C THR A 111 -3.31 -16.30 -0.38
N VAL A 112 -2.45 -17.28 -0.24
CA VAL A 112 -1.63 -17.82 -1.34
C VAL A 112 -1.68 -19.33 -1.27
N GLN A 113 -1.78 -20.00 -2.41
CA GLN A 113 -1.66 -21.45 -2.57
C GLN A 113 -0.60 -21.72 -3.64
#